data_AF-A0A948JE78-F1
#
_entry.id   AF-A0A948JE78-F1
#
_cell.length_a   1.000
_cell.length_b   1.000
_cell.length_c   1.000
_cell.angle_alpha   90.00
_cell.angle_beta   90.00
_cell.angle_gamma   90.00
#
_symmetry.space_group_name_H-M   'P 1'
#
loop_
_entity.id
_entity.type
_entity.pdbx_description
1 polymer ?
#
loop_
_entity_poly.entity_id
_entity_poly.type
_entity_poly.pdbx_seq_one_letter_code
_entity_poly.pdbx_strand_id
1 'polypeptide(L)'
;MLILLISLMLILNLTALRLFKKLRLLRSISQIQAEVELEMHSRAHRLLVERDKLEVGLVKHAVADADEKWKGDLAEYMEEFEQEALLRVKQRLPRG
;
A
#
# COMPACT_ATOMS: atom_id res chain seq x y z
N MET A 1 17.76 -45.18 23.21
CA MET A 1 18.68 -44.34 22.40
C MET A 1 18.13 -44.05 21.00
N LEU A 2 17.85 -45.08 20.19
CA LEU A 2 17.42 -44.89 18.79
C LEU A 2 16.08 -44.15 18.63
N ILE A 3 15.08 -44.50 19.45
CA ILE A 3 13.75 -43.85 19.45
C ILE A 3 13.85 -42.36 19.89
N LEU A 4 14.72 -42.05 20.84
CA LEU A 4 14.98 -40.68 21.28
C LEU A 4 15.60 -39.83 20.16
N LEU A 5 16.55 -40.40 19.41
CA LEU A 5 17.15 -39.74 18.24
C LEU A 5 16.12 -39.50 17.13
N ILE A 6 15.25 -40.49 16.85
CA ILE A 6 14.17 -40.35 15.86
C ILE A 6 13.18 -39.25 16.29
N SER A 7 12.79 -39.24 17.56
CA SER A 7 11.88 -38.22 18.11
C SER A 7 12.51 -36.82 18.02
N LEU A 8 13.79 -36.68 18.38
CA LEU A 8 14.53 -35.42 18.28
C LEU A 8 14.57 -34.91 16.84
N MET A 9 14.86 -35.79 15.87
CA MET A 9 14.88 -35.46 14.44
C MET A 9 13.50 -35.03 13.92
N LEU A 10 12.43 -35.69 14.35
CA LEU A 10 11.06 -35.31 13.98
C LEU A 10 10.71 -33.92 14.52
N ILE A 11 11.04 -33.62 15.78
CA ILE A 11 10.78 -32.33 16.40
C ILE A 11 11.55 -31.22 15.68
N LEU A 12 12.85 -31.43 15.40
CA LEU A 12 13.69 -30.48 14.66
C LEU A 12 13.10 -30.16 13.29
N ASN A 13 12.72 -31.18 12.51
CA ASN A 13 12.13 -30.98 11.19
C ASN A 13 10.79 -30.24 11.26
N LEU A 14 9.92 -30.58 12.23
CA LEU A 14 8.66 -29.86 12.46
C LEU A 14 8.89 -28.39 12.78
N THR A 15 9.87 -28.08 13.65
CA THR A 15 10.21 -26.70 13.98
C THR A 15 10.78 -25.93 12.79
N ALA A 16 11.67 -26.55 12.00
CA ALA A 16 12.24 -25.95 10.80
C ALA A 16 11.16 -25.62 9.77
N LEU A 17 10.20 -26.53 9.56
CA LEU A 17 9.09 -26.31 8.63
C LEU A 17 8.18 -25.15 9.08
N ARG A 18 7.91 -25.04 10.39
CA ARG A 18 7.12 -23.94 10.95
C ARG A 18 7.83 -22.59 10.80
N LEU A 19 9.13 -22.54 11.08
CA LEU A 19 9.96 -21.36 10.89
C LEU A 19 10.02 -20.93 9.44
N PHE A 20 10.22 -21.87 8.51
CA PHE A 20 10.23 -21.61 7.08
C PHE A 20 8.91 -21.00 6.59
N LYS A 21 7.77 -21.56 7.01
CA LYS A 21 6.45 -20.99 6.66
C LYS A 21 6.28 -19.56 7.18
N LYS A 22 6.68 -19.30 8.44
CA LYS A 22 6.62 -17.94 9.01
C LYS A 22 7.53 -16.98 8.24
N LEU A 23 8.80 -17.34 8.02
CA LEU A 23 9.75 -16.50 7.29
C LEU A 23 9.29 -16.21 5.87
N ARG A 24 8.68 -17.20 5.18
CA ARG A 24 8.11 -17.01 3.84
C ARG A 24 6.95 -16.02 3.83
N LEU A 25 6.05 -16.09 4.82
CA LEU A 25 4.95 -15.13 4.98
C LEU A 25 5.47 -13.72 5.29
N LEU A 26 6.45 -13.59 6.19
CA LEU A 26 7.06 -12.29 6.49
C LEU A 26 7.79 -11.71 5.27
N ARG A 27 8.46 -12.56 4.50
CA ARG A 27 9.12 -12.14 3.25
C ARG A 27 8.12 -11.61 2.22
N SER A 28 6.96 -12.24 2.07
CA SER A 28 5.92 -11.72 1.16
C SER A 28 5.36 -10.38 1.65
N ILE A 29 5.17 -10.19 2.96
CA ILE A 29 4.67 -8.93 3.53
C ILE A 29 5.70 -7.80 3.33
N SER A 30 6.98 -8.09 3.58
CA SER A 30 8.08 -7.16 3.37
C SER A 30 8.26 -6.78 1.89
N GLN A 31 8.08 -7.73 0.97
CA GLN A 31 8.17 -7.46 -0.46
C GLN A 31 7.01 -6.58 -0.95
N ILE A 32 5.78 -6.83 -0.48
CA ILE A 32 4.62 -6.00 -0.80
C ILE A 32 4.81 -4.57 -0.27
N GLN A 33 5.32 -4.41 0.97
CA GLN A 33 5.60 -3.08 1.52
C GLN A 33 6.66 -2.33 0.72
N ALA A 34 7.74 -2.99 0.31
CA ALA A 34 8.78 -2.38 -0.49
C ALA A 34 8.28 -1.97 -1.89
N GLU A 35 7.41 -2.77 -2.51
CA GLU A 35 6.82 -2.48 -3.81
C GLU A 35 5.84 -1.29 -3.74
N VAL A 36 5.01 -1.23 -2.70
CA VAL A 36 4.10 -0.10 -2.44
C VAL A 36 4.87 1.18 -2.11
N GLU A 37 5.94 1.09 -1.33
CA GLU A 37 6.78 2.25 -1.01
C GLU A 37 7.47 2.80 -2.27
N LEU A 38 7.95 1.92 -3.15
CA LEU A 38 8.47 2.29 -4.48
C LEU A 38 7.40 2.93 -5.36
N GLU A 39 6.20 2.37 -5.41
CA GLU A 39 5.09 2.91 -6.20
C GLU A 39 4.66 4.29 -5.67
N MET A 40 4.53 4.45 -4.35
CA MET A 40 4.24 5.73 -3.70
C MET A 40 5.33 6.77 -3.95
N HIS A 41 6.61 6.39 -3.88
CA HIS A 41 7.73 7.28 -4.23
C HIS A 41 7.69 7.69 -5.71
N SER A 42 7.40 6.76 -6.61
CA SER A 42 7.29 7.05 -8.05
C SER A 42 6.13 8.00 -8.35
N ARG A 43 5.00 7.83 -7.66
CA ARG A 43 3.80 8.66 -7.82
C ARG A 43 3.99 10.05 -7.22
N ALA A 44 4.63 10.15 -6.06
CA ALA A 44 5.02 11.43 -5.47
C ALA A 44 5.99 12.21 -6.39
N HIS A 45 6.98 11.52 -6.97
CA HIS A 45 7.89 12.15 -7.92
C HIS A 45 7.15 12.66 -9.17
N ARG A 46 6.20 11.88 -9.70
CA ARG A 46 5.38 12.31 -10.84
C ARG A 46 4.54 13.55 -10.52
N LEU A 47 3.93 13.59 -9.34
CA LEU A 47 3.15 14.75 -8.87
C LEU A 47 4.02 15.99 -8.68
N LEU A 48 5.25 15.85 -8.20
CA LEU A 48 6.20 16.96 -8.09
C LEU A 48 6.63 17.48 -9.48
N VAL A 49 6.91 16.59 -10.43
CA VAL A 49 7.23 16.98 -11.81
C VAL A 49 6.04 17.64 -12.50
N GLU A 50 4.83 17.17 -12.23
CA GLU A 50 3.59 17.78 -12.74
C GLU A 50 3.36 19.16 -12.11
N ARG A 51 3.60 19.32 -10.79
CA ARG A 51 3.61 20.62 -10.11
C ARG A 51 4.61 21.58 -10.74
N ASP A 52 5.85 21.15 -10.97
CA ASP A 52 6.89 22.00 -11.56
C ASP A 52 6.54 22.38 -13.01
N LYS A 53 5.95 21.48 -13.80
CA LYS A 53 5.43 21.81 -15.15
C LYS A 53 4.28 22.81 -15.09
N LEU A 54 3.38 22.64 -14.14
CA LEU A 54 2.28 23.56 -13.89
C LEU A 54 2.84 24.91 -13.45
N GLU A 55 3.79 25.00 -12.52
CA GLU A 55 4.43 26.27 -12.12
C GLU A 55 5.12 26.97 -13.29
N VAL A 56 5.85 26.23 -14.13
CA VAL A 56 6.48 26.79 -15.33
C VAL A 56 5.44 27.25 -16.38
N GLY A 57 4.29 26.57 -16.48
CA GLY A 57 3.17 26.96 -17.33
C GLY A 57 2.31 28.11 -16.76
N LEU A 58 2.20 28.17 -15.43
CA LEU A 58 1.46 29.15 -14.63
C LEU A 58 2.12 30.53 -14.66
N VAL A 59 3.46 30.58 -14.81
CA VAL A 59 4.19 31.84 -15.06
C VAL A 59 3.69 32.56 -16.31
N LYS A 60 2.98 31.89 -17.24
CA LYS A 60 2.49 32.54 -18.45
C LYS A 60 1.05 33.06 -18.40
N HIS A 61 -0.03 32.34 -18.08
CA HIS A 61 -1.38 32.96 -18.16
C HIS A 61 -2.60 32.33 -17.42
N ALA A 62 -2.51 31.25 -16.62
CA ALA A 62 -3.71 30.45 -16.26
C ALA A 62 -3.87 30.04 -14.77
N VAL A 63 -3.44 30.88 -13.82
CA VAL A 63 -3.44 30.52 -12.38
C VAL A 63 -4.82 30.47 -11.74
N ALA A 64 -5.74 31.35 -12.16
CA ALA A 64 -7.07 31.41 -11.54
C ALA A 64 -7.97 30.23 -11.98
N ASP A 65 -8.04 29.95 -13.28
CA ASP A 65 -8.91 28.92 -13.83
C ASP A 65 -8.44 27.49 -13.46
N ALA A 66 -7.12 27.29 -13.36
CA ALA A 66 -6.55 26.01 -12.94
C ALA A 66 -6.77 25.72 -11.46
N ASP A 67 -6.74 26.75 -10.59
CA ASP A 67 -7.00 26.60 -9.15
C ASP A 67 -8.48 26.30 -8.87
N GLU A 68 -9.40 26.93 -9.61
CA GLU A 68 -10.84 26.65 -9.49
C GLU A 68 -11.19 25.23 -9.98
N LYS A 69 -10.59 24.80 -11.09
CA LYS A 69 -10.75 23.43 -11.58
C LYS A 69 -10.13 22.40 -10.63
N TRP A 70 -8.95 22.67 -10.09
CA TRP A 70 -8.29 21.79 -9.13
C TRP A 70 -9.09 21.63 -7.82
N LYS A 71 -9.74 22.69 -7.36
CA LYS A 71 -10.65 22.64 -6.20
C LYS A 71 -11.88 21.77 -6.46
N GLY A 72 -12.44 21.83 -7.67
CA GLY A 72 -13.55 20.97 -8.10
C GLY A 72 -13.14 19.50 -8.13
N ASP A 73 -12.04 19.19 -8.82
CA ASP A 73 -11.52 17.82 -8.96
C ASP A 73 -11.13 17.23 -7.59
N LEU A 74 -10.63 18.05 -6.66
CA LEU A 74 -10.29 17.63 -5.29
C LEU A 74 -11.55 17.33 -4.45
N ALA A 75 -12.62 18.11 -4.62
CA ALA A 75 -13.88 17.89 -3.91
C ALA A 75 -14.54 16.57 -4.34
N GLU A 76 -14.56 16.30 -5.65
CA GLU A 76 -15.08 15.04 -6.22
C GLU A 76 -14.28 13.84 -5.71
N TYR A 77 -12.94 13.92 -5.71
CA TYR A 77 -12.09 12.87 -5.17
C TYR A 77 -12.31 12.60 -3.67
N MET A 78 -12.53 13.65 -2.88
CA MET A 78 -12.81 13.52 -1.44
C MET A 78 -14.17 12.85 -1.19
N GLU A 79 -15.18 13.16 -2.00
CA GLU A 79 -16.50 12.53 -1.91
C GLU A 79 -16.44 11.03 -2.27
N GLU A 80 -15.75 10.68 -3.35
CA GLU A 80 -15.52 9.28 -3.72
C GLU A 80 -14.75 8.50 -2.64
N PHE A 81 -13.73 9.14 -2.05
CA PHE A 81 -12.93 8.53 -0.98
C PHE A 81 -13.76 8.25 0.27
N GLU A 82 -14.64 9.17 0.68
CA GLU A 82 -15.56 8.97 1.80
C GLU A 82 -16.55 7.83 1.52
N GLN A 83 -17.09 7.76 0.30
CA GLN A 83 -17.99 6.68 -0.11
C GLN A 83 -17.29 5.32 -0.07
N GLU A 84 -16.05 5.22 -0.56
CA GLU A 84 -15.25 4.01 -0.47
C GLU A 84 -14.89 3.62 0.98
N ALA A 85 -14.60 4.61 1.83
CA ALA A 85 -14.32 4.38 3.24
C ALA A 85 -15.56 3.81 3.96
N LEU A 86 -16.76 4.36 3.68
CA LEU A 86 -18.03 3.83 4.18
C LEU A 86 -18.30 2.40 3.70
N LEU A 87 -18.02 2.10 2.43
CA LEU A 87 -18.14 0.75 1.88
C LEU A 87 -17.16 -0.24 2.53
N ARG A 88 -15.92 0.18 2.80
CA ARG A 88 -14.93 -0.63 3.51
C ARG A 88 -15.32 -0.88 4.96
N VAL A 89 -15.92 0.09 5.66
CA VAL A 89 -16.46 -0.10 7.01
C VAL A 89 -17.65 -1.06 6.99
N LYS A 90 -18.56 -0.93 6.01
CA LYS A 90 -19.71 -1.81 5.83
C LYS A 90 -19.33 -3.26 5.48
N GLN A 91 -18.23 -3.47 4.77
CA GLN A 91 -17.69 -4.81 4.48
C GLN A 91 -16.97 -5.45 5.68
N ARG A 92 -16.42 -4.65 6.60
CA ARG A 92 -15.77 -5.14 7.83
C ARG A 92 -16.73 -5.40 8.98
N LEU A 93 -17.95 -4.86 8.93
CA LEU A 93 -19.01 -5.21 9.87
C LEU A 93 -19.49 -6.64 9.56
N PRO A 94 -19.36 -7.60 10.50
CA PRO A 94 -19.92 -8.93 10.30
C PRO A 94 -21.43 -8.77 10.08
N ARG A 95 -21.93 -9.32 8.97
CA ARG A 95 -23.37 -9.55 8.81
C ARG A 95 -23.77 -10.58 9.86
N GLY A 96 -24.10 -10.09 11.05
CA GLY A 96 -24.84 -10.83 12.08
C GLY A 96 -26.29 -11.00 11.67
#